data_AF-A0A1W1ZYG9-F1
#
_entry.id   AF-A0A1W1ZYG9-F1
#
_cell.length_a   1.000
_cell.length_b   1.000
_cell.length_c   1.000
_cell.angle_alpha   90.00
_cell.angle_beta   90.00
_cell.angle_gamma   90.00
#
_symmetry.space_group_name_H-M   'P 1'
#
loop_
_entity.id
_entity.type
_entity.pdbx_description
1 polymer ?
#
loop_
_entity_poly.entity_id
_entity_poly.type
_entity_poly.pdbx_seq_one_letter_code
_entity_poly.pdbx_strand_id
1 'polypeptide(L)'
;MSGSRTVRLSSLIALALLFCPANIIAAVPFIVFAAIYCIHKMKDKKYSASKVDTKHILFAFFPCLMLGIAFQFRWESILPTAAGLGVGLIAAIFASISLPALIASYKAERVTFENNPSKLSHYDYIIAVVFGIITLFLVSSGSPMIPINGTNDAHIFFTVGRGITHGKMIYRDLIEQKGPILYYINAAGALISPYDFKGVYIMEVISCAIFILFGIKTTRLLTGGSYTLISSIAVGILTFVSFSSHSFAYGNTAEEFCLPFMAAGLYLCIKAVSSGKITYKETIPTGIMIALIFWIKFTLCGMFIGIAIYLCFYFIKRHDIKGLLKTIGGVLIGFIAVSVPIVIFFAVNNALSEMIDFYFVLNIFRYNMGSSEDASLITRILDPFLMLLLFSGLNFQLPLFFGIGQIFMYKRNKKTASMLTLAFITCFFFAFIGTKSYPYYAFVLTPLTVIGWAPAATGLNLLLKDRKASLRNILAVGIAVITCGLSLGNARNAENYGIKKEDYPGYYLSQIIMQDDDRSLICYAFLDRGFYTYTHQDPDMRYFTYMNADSEHILEVQRDLIRSRKYKYIITEYNPIEVEGYSLIATDKSPTEDIDYYLYRRDDNA
;
A
#
# COMPACT_ATOMS: atom_id res chain seq x y z
N MET A 1 39.01 31.15 11.03
CA MET A 1 38.03 31.63 10.03
C MET A 1 38.49 31.11 8.68
N SER A 2 37.95 30.01 8.13
CA SER A 2 37.03 30.09 6.99
C SER A 2 36.34 28.74 6.67
N GLY A 3 36.38 27.73 7.55
CA GLY A 3 35.92 26.36 7.23
C GLY A 3 34.44 26.03 7.44
N SER A 4 33.60 26.94 7.98
CA SER A 4 32.24 26.58 8.40
C SER A 4 31.11 26.97 7.44
N ARG A 5 31.40 27.76 6.40
CA ARG A 5 30.41 28.14 5.38
C ARG A 5 30.26 27.08 4.28
N THR A 6 31.35 26.44 3.88
CA THR A 6 31.36 25.48 2.77
C THR A 6 30.58 24.22 3.11
N VAL A 7 30.75 23.65 4.32
CA VAL A 7 29.96 22.50 4.81
C VAL A 7 28.47 22.85 4.91
N ARG A 8 28.10 24.08 5.28
CA ARG A 8 26.68 24.49 5.41
C ARG A 8 25.99 24.66 4.07
N LEU A 9 26.63 25.28 3.08
CA LEU A 9 26.08 25.45 1.73
C LEU A 9 26.00 24.10 1.01
N SER A 10 27.04 23.29 1.16
CA SER A 10 27.06 21.88 0.78
C SER A 10 26.43 20.95 1.83
N SER A 11 25.52 21.42 2.70
CA SER A 11 24.52 20.57 3.37
C SER A 11 23.10 20.93 2.91
N LEU A 12 22.91 22.17 2.50
CA LEU A 12 21.62 22.73 2.08
C LEU A 12 21.29 22.40 0.63
N ILE A 13 22.30 22.35 -0.25
CA ILE A 13 22.13 21.86 -1.62
C ILE A 13 21.93 20.32 -1.62
N ALA A 14 22.35 19.61 -0.56
CA ALA A 14 22.11 18.18 -0.29
C ALA A 14 20.65 17.88 -0.15
N LEU A 15 20.08 18.67 0.74
CA LEU A 15 18.72 18.65 1.19
C LEU A 15 17.81 19.27 0.13
N ALA A 16 18.37 19.94 -0.87
CA ALA A 16 17.64 20.35 -2.07
C ALA A 16 17.63 19.22 -3.12
N LEU A 17 18.72 18.45 -3.25
CA LEU A 17 18.87 17.39 -4.26
C LEU A 17 18.32 16.02 -3.84
N LEU A 18 18.37 15.68 -2.54
CA LEU A 18 17.76 14.47 -1.95
C LEU A 18 16.23 14.56 -1.88
N PHE A 19 15.70 15.76 -2.11
CA PHE A 19 14.28 16.13 -2.06
C PHE A 19 13.80 16.72 -3.36
N CYS A 20 14.53 16.53 -4.47
CA CYS A 20 13.99 16.88 -5.78
C CYS A 20 12.98 15.78 -6.17
N PRO A 21 11.67 16.05 -6.07
CA PRO A 21 10.62 15.10 -6.43
C PRO A 21 10.58 15.00 -7.95
N ALA A 22 9.76 14.09 -8.48
CA ALA A 22 9.43 14.05 -9.90
C ALA A 22 8.90 15.39 -10.47
N ASN A 23 8.53 16.33 -9.60
CA ASN A 23 8.01 17.66 -9.91
C ASN A 23 8.62 18.73 -8.96
N ILE A 24 9.17 19.81 -9.52
CA ILE A 24 9.79 20.97 -8.84
C ILE A 24 8.89 21.58 -7.75
N ILE A 25 7.57 21.53 -7.94
CA ILE A 25 6.59 22.14 -7.05
C ILE A 25 6.61 21.38 -5.71
N ALA A 26 6.81 20.05 -5.74
CA ALA A 26 6.82 19.20 -4.55
C ALA A 26 8.04 19.41 -3.63
N ALA A 27 9.08 20.06 -4.15
CA ALA A 27 10.33 20.33 -3.47
C ALA A 27 10.22 21.53 -2.52
N VAL A 28 9.36 22.50 -2.85
CA VAL A 28 9.41 23.85 -2.28
C VAL A 28 9.14 23.88 -0.78
N PRO A 29 8.08 23.26 -0.23
CA PRO A 29 7.82 23.29 1.21
C PRO A 29 8.79 22.40 1.94
N PHE A 30 9.28 21.34 1.30
CA PHE A 30 10.29 20.50 1.91
C PHE A 30 11.60 21.27 2.11
N ILE A 31 12.04 21.99 1.07
CA ILE A 31 13.20 22.89 1.12
C ILE A 31 12.98 24.00 2.16
N VAL A 32 11.78 24.58 2.23
CA VAL A 32 11.44 25.60 3.23
C VAL A 32 11.44 25.03 4.65
N PHE A 33 10.87 23.84 4.88
CA PHE A 33 10.89 23.15 6.18
C PHE A 33 12.31 22.84 6.64
N ALA A 34 13.10 22.32 5.72
CA ALA A 34 14.47 21.94 5.96
C ALA A 34 15.36 23.18 6.18
N ALA A 35 15.11 24.28 5.46
CA ALA A 35 15.79 25.56 5.65
C ALA A 35 15.44 26.22 7.00
N ILE A 36 14.16 26.24 7.40
CA ILE A 36 13.71 26.78 8.69
C ILE A 36 14.33 25.97 9.84
N TYR A 37 14.33 24.64 9.73
CA TYR A 37 14.97 23.74 10.69
C TYR A 37 16.48 23.99 10.82
N CYS A 38 17.18 24.14 9.68
CA CYS A 38 18.60 24.47 9.62
C CYS A 38 18.92 25.85 10.24
N ILE A 39 18.15 26.90 9.92
CA ILE A 39 18.35 28.25 10.45
C ILE A 39 18.17 28.29 11.97
N HIS A 40 17.20 27.54 12.49
CA HIS A 40 16.96 27.45 13.93
C HIS A 40 18.10 26.68 14.65
N LYS A 41 18.57 25.56 14.08
CA LYS A 41 19.66 24.76 14.65
C LYS A 41 21.04 25.41 14.58
N MET A 42 21.28 26.28 13.60
CA MET A 42 22.54 27.04 13.49
C MET A 42 22.74 28.07 14.61
N LYS A 43 21.68 28.46 15.34
CA LYS A 43 21.75 29.38 16.49
C LYS A 43 22.04 28.67 17.83
N ASP A 44 22.12 27.35 17.84
CA ASP A 44 22.29 26.52 19.04
C ASP A 44 23.79 26.28 19.36
N LYS A 45 24.27 26.78 20.52
CA LYS A 45 25.70 26.76 20.91
C LYS A 45 26.32 25.36 20.99
N LYS A 46 25.52 24.29 21.11
CA LYS A 46 26.00 22.89 21.18
C LYS A 46 26.48 22.30 19.84
N TYR A 47 26.20 22.94 18.71
CA TYR A 47 26.50 22.41 17.37
C TYR A 47 27.96 22.60 16.92
N SER A 48 28.74 23.46 17.59
CA SER A 48 30.10 23.84 17.16
C SER A 48 31.22 22.81 17.46
N ALA A 49 30.91 21.60 17.95
CA ALA A 49 31.90 20.73 18.61
C ALA A 49 32.09 19.30 18.04
N SER A 50 31.46 18.93 16.91
CA SER A 50 31.54 17.54 16.40
C SER A 50 32.73 17.32 15.43
N LYS A 51 33.71 16.48 15.82
CA LYS A 51 34.81 15.98 14.97
C LYS A 51 34.36 14.73 14.19
N VAL A 52 34.46 14.71 12.86
CA VAL A 52 34.06 13.61 11.95
C VAL A 52 35.28 13.10 11.17
N ASP A 53 35.40 11.78 10.92
CA ASP A 53 36.57 11.14 10.27
C ASP A 53 36.25 10.44 8.92
N THR A 54 37.29 9.93 8.25
CA THR A 54 37.27 9.31 6.91
C THR A 54 36.41 8.04 6.80
N LYS A 55 36.18 7.30 7.90
CA LYS A 55 35.32 6.11 7.89
C LYS A 55 33.84 6.48 7.76
N HIS A 56 33.45 7.65 8.28
CA HIS A 56 32.10 8.18 8.13
C HIS A 56 31.79 8.59 6.68
N ILE A 57 32.82 9.00 5.94
CA ILE A 57 32.73 9.37 4.51
C ILE A 57 32.54 8.12 3.64
N LEU A 58 33.33 7.06 3.90
CA LEU A 58 33.24 5.79 3.18
C LEU A 58 31.89 5.07 3.39
N PHE A 59 31.33 5.15 4.61
CA PHE A 59 30.03 4.53 4.91
C PHE A 59 28.85 5.24 4.21
N ALA A 60 29.00 6.52 3.87
CA ALA A 60 28.02 7.29 3.11
C ALA A 60 28.13 7.11 1.59
N PHE A 61 29.34 6.84 1.08
CA PHE A 61 29.62 6.77 -0.35
C PHE A 61 28.94 5.58 -1.07
N PHE A 62 28.82 4.43 -0.42
CA PHE A 62 28.27 3.21 -1.02
C PHE A 62 26.74 3.24 -1.28
N PRO A 63 25.90 3.65 -0.32
CA PRO A 63 24.46 3.86 -0.55
C PRO A 63 24.20 4.90 -1.63
N CYS A 64 25.05 5.92 -1.70
CA CYS A 64 25.03 6.99 -2.67
C CYS A 64 25.36 6.56 -4.10
N LEU A 65 26.33 5.65 -4.25
CA LEU A 65 26.66 5.02 -5.53
C LEU A 65 25.48 4.17 -6.05
N MET A 66 24.83 3.42 -5.15
CA MET A 66 23.63 2.62 -5.48
C MET A 66 22.43 3.48 -5.87
N LEU A 67 22.22 4.61 -5.19
CA LEU A 67 21.19 5.60 -5.54
C LEU A 67 21.48 6.30 -6.88
N GLY A 68 22.76 6.55 -7.19
CA GLY A 68 23.18 7.09 -8.49
C GLY A 68 22.91 6.12 -9.65
N ILE A 69 23.15 4.83 -9.44
CA ILE A 69 22.84 3.78 -10.43
C ILE A 69 21.32 3.64 -10.63
N ALA A 70 20.52 3.70 -9.55
CA ALA A 70 19.06 3.71 -9.63
C ALA A 70 18.50 4.94 -10.36
N PHE A 71 19.19 6.08 -10.28
CA PHE A 71 18.83 7.33 -10.96
C PHE A 71 19.15 7.29 -12.47
N GLN A 72 20.23 6.59 -12.85
CA GLN A 72 20.67 6.41 -14.25
C GLN A 72 19.61 5.70 -15.11
N PHE A 73 18.87 4.74 -14.54
CA PHE A 73 17.79 4.03 -15.25
C PHE A 73 16.50 4.85 -15.45
N ARG A 74 16.34 6.01 -14.79
CA ARG A 74 15.09 6.79 -14.85
C ARG A 74 15.08 7.85 -15.96
N TRP A 75 16.23 8.22 -16.52
CA TRP A 75 16.35 9.41 -17.40
C TRP A 75 16.96 9.14 -18.78
N GLU A 76 17.17 7.88 -19.16
CA GLU A 76 17.57 7.52 -20.54
C GLU A 76 16.59 8.02 -21.61
N SER A 77 15.37 8.43 -21.24
CA SER A 77 14.39 8.98 -22.17
C SER A 77 14.44 10.50 -22.37
N ILE A 78 15.19 11.31 -21.59
CA ILE A 78 14.96 12.78 -21.59
C ILE A 78 16.23 13.71 -21.58
N LEU A 79 17.48 13.35 -21.20
CA LEU A 79 18.65 14.31 -21.27
C LEU A 79 20.03 13.64 -21.50
N PRO A 80 21.03 14.33 -22.12
CA PRO A 80 22.37 13.78 -22.42
C PRO A 80 23.23 13.48 -21.18
N THR A 81 23.97 12.38 -21.29
CA THR A 81 24.67 11.58 -20.26
C THR A 81 25.62 12.35 -19.33
N ALA A 82 26.18 13.49 -19.75
CA ALA A 82 27.20 14.22 -19.00
C ALA A 82 26.64 15.09 -17.86
N ALA A 83 25.40 15.59 -17.97
CA ALA A 83 24.75 16.39 -16.92
C ALA A 83 24.24 15.51 -15.76
N GLY A 84 23.82 14.28 -16.05
CA GLY A 84 23.38 13.30 -15.05
C GLY A 84 24.51 12.79 -14.15
N LEU A 85 25.70 12.58 -14.71
CA LEU A 85 26.91 12.19 -13.98
C LEU A 85 27.36 13.25 -12.97
N GLY A 86 27.28 14.54 -13.33
CA GLY A 86 27.62 15.66 -12.44
C GLY A 86 26.67 15.78 -11.24
N VAL A 87 25.37 15.60 -11.45
CA VAL A 87 24.34 15.72 -10.39
C VAL A 87 24.32 14.47 -9.48
N GLY A 88 24.54 13.27 -10.03
CA GLY A 88 24.64 12.03 -9.27
C GLY A 88 25.84 11.98 -8.32
N LEU A 89 27.02 12.46 -8.75
CA LEU A 89 28.20 12.58 -7.88
C LEU A 89 27.98 13.59 -6.74
N ILE A 90 27.22 14.65 -7.01
CA ILE A 90 26.89 15.69 -6.04
C ILE A 90 25.86 15.17 -5.03
N ALA A 91 24.79 14.48 -5.46
CA ALA A 91 23.81 13.83 -4.58
C ALA A 91 24.45 12.74 -3.68
N ALA A 92 25.48 12.06 -4.22
CA ALA A 92 26.28 11.09 -3.49
C ALA A 92 27.13 11.69 -2.37
N ILE A 93 27.66 12.90 -2.58
CA ILE A 93 28.38 13.68 -1.55
C ILE A 93 27.42 14.18 -0.45
N PHE A 94 26.12 14.17 -0.72
CA PHE A 94 25.11 14.85 0.07
C PHE A 94 24.26 13.95 0.98
N ALA A 95 24.01 12.68 0.62
CA ALA A 95 23.49 11.70 1.60
C ALA A 95 24.50 11.46 2.75
N SER A 96 25.79 11.79 2.53
CA SER A 96 26.82 11.90 3.58
C SER A 96 26.54 12.94 4.65
N ILE A 97 25.57 13.84 4.44
CA ILE A 97 25.32 15.01 5.30
C ILE A 97 23.97 14.94 6.04
N SER A 98 22.98 14.21 5.51
CA SER A 98 21.82 13.74 6.29
C SER A 98 22.27 12.96 7.54
N LEU A 99 23.39 12.25 7.41
CA LEU A 99 23.99 11.46 8.47
C LEU A 99 24.46 12.34 9.67
N PRO A 100 25.20 13.45 9.49
CA PRO A 100 25.49 14.48 10.50
C PRO A 100 24.28 15.14 11.19
N ALA A 101 23.20 15.51 10.49
CA ALA A 101 22.00 16.11 11.12
C ALA A 101 21.22 15.08 11.97
N LEU A 102 21.23 13.84 11.52
CA LEU A 102 20.75 12.67 12.25
C LEU A 102 21.72 12.29 13.39
N ILE A 103 23.02 12.57 13.26
CA ILE A 103 24.04 12.46 14.33
C ILE A 103 23.96 13.66 15.29
N ALA A 104 23.37 14.79 14.90
CA ALA A 104 23.12 15.92 15.81
C ALA A 104 21.86 15.69 16.67
N SER A 105 20.86 14.94 16.17
CA SER A 105 19.76 14.39 16.98
C SER A 105 20.19 13.25 17.91
N TYR A 106 21.44 12.78 17.81
CA TYR A 106 22.09 11.81 18.70
C TYR A 106 22.36 12.36 20.11
N LYS A 107 22.16 13.67 20.32
CA LYS A 107 22.16 14.32 21.66
C LYS A 107 20.76 14.61 22.19
N ALA A 108 19.68 14.24 21.48
CA ALA A 108 18.38 14.16 22.13
C ALA A 108 18.50 13.10 23.23
N GLU A 109 18.05 13.42 24.44
CA GLU A 109 18.00 12.49 25.56
C GLU A 109 17.46 11.14 25.09
N ARG A 110 17.96 10.05 25.69
CA ARG A 110 17.37 8.72 25.49
C ARG A 110 15.87 8.86 25.72
N VAL A 111 15.10 8.90 24.64
CA VAL A 111 13.64 8.90 24.73
C VAL A 111 13.31 7.56 25.37
N THR A 112 12.86 7.63 26.62
CA THR A 112 12.30 6.48 27.30
C THR A 112 11.05 6.10 26.52
N PHE A 113 11.00 4.87 26.02
CA PHE A 113 9.76 4.34 25.47
C PHE A 113 8.68 4.50 26.55
N GLU A 114 7.54 5.04 26.15
CA GLU A 114 6.43 5.15 27.08
C GLU A 114 5.94 3.73 27.39
N ASN A 115 6.20 3.25 28.61
CA ASN A 115 5.83 1.89 29.02
C ASN A 115 4.31 1.65 28.92
N ASN A 116 3.52 2.73 28.94
CA ASN A 116 2.09 2.71 28.75
C ASN A 116 1.64 3.99 28.04
N PRO A 117 1.63 4.05 26.69
CA PRO A 117 1.21 5.24 25.99
C PRO A 117 -0.20 5.63 26.42
N SER A 118 -0.38 6.91 26.79
CA SER A 118 -1.68 7.45 27.20
C SER A 118 -2.80 7.04 26.22
N LYS A 119 -4.01 6.82 26.76
CA LYS A 119 -5.20 6.46 25.94
C LYS A 119 -5.38 7.48 24.81
N LEU A 120 -5.86 7.02 23.65
CA LEU A 120 -6.23 7.92 22.57
C LEU A 120 -7.31 8.90 23.05
N SER A 121 -7.13 10.16 22.71
CA SER A 121 -8.12 11.21 22.97
C SER A 121 -9.22 11.17 21.91
N HIS A 122 -10.39 11.77 22.18
CA HIS A 122 -11.46 11.92 21.17
C HIS A 122 -10.99 12.67 19.93
N TYR A 123 -10.06 13.63 20.08
CA TYR A 123 -9.44 14.33 18.95
C TYR A 123 -8.62 13.42 18.04
N ASP A 124 -7.94 12.40 18.59
CA ASP A 124 -7.19 11.44 17.77
C ASP A 124 -8.12 10.65 16.84
N TYR A 125 -9.30 10.27 17.32
CA TYR A 125 -10.34 9.61 16.52
C TYR A 125 -10.91 10.52 15.44
N ILE A 126 -11.23 11.77 15.78
CA ILE A 126 -11.72 12.75 14.80
C ILE A 126 -10.67 12.99 13.71
N ILE A 127 -9.41 13.19 14.09
CA ILE A 127 -8.31 13.38 13.13
C ILE A 127 -8.18 12.17 12.21
N ALA A 128 -8.22 10.95 12.75
CA ALA A 128 -8.11 9.74 11.94
C ALA A 128 -9.24 9.62 10.90
N VAL A 129 -10.48 9.89 11.30
CA VAL A 129 -11.62 9.85 10.37
C VAL A 129 -11.54 10.97 9.33
N VAL A 130 -11.27 12.20 9.75
CA VAL A 130 -11.18 13.36 8.85
C VAL A 130 -10.06 13.17 7.82
N PHE A 131 -8.86 12.75 8.25
CA PHE A 131 -7.77 12.49 7.33
C PHE A 131 -8.01 11.24 6.48
N GLY A 132 -8.71 10.22 6.99
CA GLY A 132 -9.12 9.06 6.20
C GLY A 132 -10.05 9.46 5.05
N ILE A 133 -11.08 10.26 5.34
CA ILE A 133 -12.02 10.82 4.35
C ILE A 133 -11.25 11.65 3.32
N ILE A 134 -10.48 12.65 3.77
CA ILE A 134 -9.75 13.57 2.87
C ILE A 134 -8.75 12.80 2.00
N THR A 135 -8.00 11.88 2.59
CA THR A 135 -6.99 11.11 1.84
C THR A 135 -7.64 10.31 0.74
N LEU A 136 -8.64 9.50 1.07
CA LEU A 136 -9.27 8.62 0.08
C LEU A 136 -10.15 9.39 -0.90
N PHE A 137 -10.77 10.49 -0.48
CA PHE A 137 -11.49 11.38 -1.40
C PHE A 137 -10.60 11.89 -2.52
N LEU A 138 -9.32 12.11 -2.21
CA LEU A 138 -8.34 12.69 -3.13
C LEU A 138 -7.42 11.66 -3.79
N VAL A 139 -7.46 10.37 -3.46
CA VAL A 139 -6.53 9.39 -4.03
C VAL A 139 -7.17 8.07 -4.44
N SER A 140 -8.39 7.73 -3.98
CA SER A 140 -9.10 6.49 -4.34
C SER A 140 -10.06 6.70 -5.51
N SER A 141 -10.11 5.70 -6.41
CA SER A 141 -11.05 5.62 -7.53
C SER A 141 -12.45 5.18 -7.10
N GLY A 142 -12.59 4.67 -5.87
CA GLY A 142 -13.90 4.44 -5.25
C GLY A 142 -14.54 5.73 -4.73
N SER A 143 -13.77 6.82 -4.63
CA SER A 143 -14.25 8.06 -4.03
C SER A 143 -15.29 8.78 -4.90
N PRO A 144 -16.19 9.59 -4.28
CA PRO A 144 -17.15 10.41 -5.03
C PRO A 144 -16.54 11.43 -5.99
N MET A 145 -15.22 11.67 -5.92
CA MET A 145 -14.52 12.59 -6.82
C MET A 145 -14.26 11.98 -8.20
N ILE A 146 -14.17 10.65 -8.28
CA ILE A 146 -14.03 9.90 -9.53
C ILE A 146 -15.38 9.23 -9.81
N PRO A 147 -16.05 9.56 -10.92
CA PRO A 147 -17.43 9.12 -11.12
C PRO A 147 -17.55 7.63 -11.47
N ILE A 148 -16.50 7.03 -12.05
CA ILE A 148 -16.42 5.62 -12.42
C ILE A 148 -15.08 5.06 -11.99
N ASN A 149 -15.08 3.97 -11.23
CA ASN A 149 -13.85 3.24 -10.96
C ASN A 149 -13.37 2.58 -12.25
N GLY A 150 -12.18 2.90 -12.75
CA GLY A 150 -11.63 2.31 -13.97
C GLY A 150 -10.92 0.97 -13.77
N THR A 151 -10.85 0.45 -12.53
CA THR A 151 -9.94 -0.65 -12.19
C THR A 151 -10.58 -2.04 -12.08
N ASN A 152 -9.90 -3.03 -12.65
CA ASN A 152 -10.42 -4.38 -12.84
C ASN A 152 -10.60 -5.11 -11.51
N ASP A 153 -9.55 -5.11 -10.69
CA ASP A 153 -9.55 -5.80 -9.40
C ASP A 153 -10.67 -5.26 -8.49
N ALA A 154 -10.87 -3.94 -8.48
CA ALA A 154 -11.90 -3.32 -7.66
C ALA A 154 -13.32 -3.73 -8.11
N HIS A 155 -13.57 -3.81 -9.42
CA HIS A 155 -14.84 -4.30 -9.95
C HIS A 155 -15.07 -5.77 -9.64
N ILE A 156 -14.07 -6.62 -9.79
CA ILE A 156 -14.19 -8.05 -9.48
C ILE A 156 -14.50 -8.24 -7.99
N PHE A 157 -13.75 -7.59 -7.09
CA PHE A 157 -13.99 -7.72 -5.66
C PHE A 157 -15.39 -7.24 -5.27
N PHE A 158 -15.84 -6.16 -5.90
CA PHE A 158 -17.17 -5.60 -5.68
C PHE A 158 -18.27 -6.52 -6.24
N THR A 159 -18.16 -6.99 -7.48
CA THR A 159 -19.08 -7.95 -8.12
C THR A 159 -19.22 -9.24 -7.30
N VAL A 160 -18.11 -9.79 -6.80
CA VAL A 160 -18.16 -10.95 -5.89
C VAL A 160 -18.81 -10.58 -4.56
N GLY A 161 -18.49 -9.41 -4.00
CA GLY A 161 -19.14 -8.87 -2.80
C GLY A 161 -20.66 -8.76 -2.94
N ARG A 162 -21.17 -8.32 -4.09
CA ARG A 162 -22.60 -8.27 -4.38
C ARG A 162 -23.23 -9.64 -4.52
N GLY A 163 -22.55 -10.53 -5.25
CA GLY A 163 -22.95 -11.92 -5.34
C GLY A 163 -23.21 -12.50 -3.95
N ILE A 164 -22.30 -12.26 -3.00
CA ILE A 164 -22.46 -12.67 -1.59
C ILE A 164 -23.73 -12.06 -0.97
N THR A 165 -23.99 -10.76 -1.15
CA THR A 165 -25.21 -10.12 -0.64
C THR A 165 -26.50 -10.67 -1.26
N HIS A 166 -26.42 -11.24 -2.46
CA HIS A 166 -27.54 -11.87 -3.16
C HIS A 166 -27.53 -13.40 -3.05
N GLY A 167 -26.79 -13.96 -2.08
CA GLY A 167 -26.85 -15.38 -1.71
C GLY A 167 -25.90 -16.30 -2.49
N LYS A 168 -24.99 -15.76 -3.30
CA LYS A 168 -23.92 -16.53 -3.94
C LYS A 168 -22.83 -16.87 -2.93
N MET A 169 -22.27 -18.06 -3.07
CA MET A 169 -21.13 -18.54 -2.30
C MET A 169 -19.84 -18.40 -3.11
N ILE A 170 -18.87 -17.65 -2.59
CA ILE A 170 -17.57 -17.49 -3.26
C ILE A 170 -16.83 -18.83 -3.43
N TYR A 171 -16.04 -18.93 -4.51
CA TYR A 171 -15.31 -20.10 -5.01
C TYR A 171 -16.20 -21.21 -5.59
N ARG A 172 -17.40 -21.41 -5.02
CA ARG A 172 -18.40 -22.36 -5.53
C ARG A 172 -19.20 -21.76 -6.69
N ASP A 173 -19.78 -20.58 -6.48
CA ASP A 173 -20.70 -19.94 -7.43
C ASP A 173 -20.02 -18.82 -8.24
N LEU A 174 -18.92 -18.25 -7.73
CA LEU A 174 -18.12 -17.20 -8.37
C LEU A 174 -16.63 -17.47 -8.13
N ILE A 175 -15.82 -17.61 -9.19
CA ILE A 175 -14.37 -17.81 -9.06
C ILE A 175 -13.65 -16.52 -8.72
N GLU A 176 -12.68 -16.61 -7.80
CA GLU A 176 -11.64 -15.60 -7.58
C GLU A 176 -10.52 -16.23 -6.70
N GLN A 177 -9.35 -15.61 -6.64
CA GLN A 177 -8.13 -16.17 -6.04
C GLN A 177 -7.64 -15.46 -4.76
N LYS A 178 -8.24 -14.35 -4.32
CA LYS A 178 -7.95 -13.74 -3.00
C LYS A 178 -8.75 -14.42 -1.89
N GLY A 179 -8.50 -13.98 -0.65
CA GLY A 179 -9.07 -14.59 0.55
C GLY A 179 -10.46 -14.04 0.89
N PRO A 180 -11.29 -14.84 1.58
CA PRO A 180 -12.72 -14.58 1.76
C PRO A 180 -13.02 -13.25 2.47
N ILE A 181 -12.15 -12.82 3.40
CA ILE A 181 -12.37 -11.57 4.16
C ILE A 181 -12.41 -10.35 3.24
N LEU A 182 -11.63 -10.34 2.15
CA LEU A 182 -11.62 -9.22 1.20
C LEU A 182 -13.00 -9.01 0.56
N TYR A 183 -13.69 -10.09 0.21
CA TYR A 183 -15.01 -10.00 -0.42
C TYR A 183 -16.11 -9.75 0.61
N TYR A 184 -15.95 -10.18 1.86
CA TYR A 184 -16.89 -9.76 2.91
C TYR A 184 -16.79 -8.27 3.23
N ILE A 185 -15.60 -7.68 3.12
CA ILE A 185 -15.42 -6.22 3.18
C ILE A 185 -16.16 -5.56 2.01
N ASN A 186 -16.00 -6.09 0.79
CA ASN A 186 -16.71 -5.57 -0.39
C ASN A 186 -18.23 -5.82 -0.32
N ALA A 187 -18.68 -6.93 0.25
CA ALA A 187 -20.09 -7.23 0.50
C ALA A 187 -20.70 -6.24 1.50
N ALA A 188 -19.97 -5.86 2.55
CA ALA A 188 -20.40 -4.79 3.45
C ALA A 188 -20.54 -3.45 2.71
N GLY A 189 -19.64 -3.16 1.75
CA GLY A 189 -19.78 -2.03 0.84
C GLY A 189 -21.04 -2.13 -0.04
N ALA A 190 -21.27 -3.30 -0.65
CA ALA A 190 -22.44 -3.58 -1.49
C ALA A 190 -23.78 -3.44 -0.77
N LEU A 191 -23.84 -3.77 0.52
CA LEU A 191 -25.03 -3.55 1.35
C LEU A 191 -25.40 -2.07 1.49
N ILE A 192 -24.41 -1.17 1.39
CA ILE A 192 -24.63 0.28 1.47
C ILE A 192 -25.02 0.83 0.10
N SER A 193 -24.27 0.42 -0.94
CA SER A 193 -24.55 0.79 -2.32
C SER A 193 -24.15 -0.36 -3.23
N PRO A 194 -25.10 -1.05 -3.88
CA PRO A 194 -24.80 -2.22 -4.71
C PRO A 194 -24.38 -1.85 -6.14
N TYR A 195 -24.67 -0.66 -6.65
CA TYR A 195 -24.40 -0.34 -8.06
C TYR A 195 -23.48 0.87 -8.26
N ASP A 196 -22.78 1.28 -7.19
CA ASP A 196 -21.66 2.21 -7.25
C ASP A 196 -20.65 1.94 -6.12
N PHE A 197 -19.49 2.61 -6.16
CA PHE A 197 -18.40 2.39 -5.21
C PHE A 197 -18.53 3.17 -3.89
N LYS A 198 -19.61 3.92 -3.64
CA LYS A 198 -19.72 4.75 -2.42
C LYS A 198 -19.64 3.92 -1.15
N GLY A 199 -20.24 2.73 -1.17
CA GLY A 199 -20.18 1.79 -0.05
C GLY A 199 -18.77 1.25 0.18
N VAL A 200 -18.07 0.89 -0.90
CA VAL A 200 -16.66 0.46 -0.84
C VAL A 200 -15.75 1.58 -0.33
N TYR A 201 -15.97 2.81 -0.78
CA TYR A 201 -15.26 4.00 -0.30
C TYR A 201 -15.40 4.18 1.22
N ILE A 202 -16.59 3.93 1.79
CA ILE A 202 -16.77 3.96 3.25
C ILE A 202 -15.89 2.89 3.92
N MET A 203 -15.78 1.70 3.34
CA MET A 203 -14.91 0.64 3.85
C MET A 203 -13.43 1.01 3.77
N GLU A 204 -12.98 1.63 2.68
CA GLU A 204 -11.62 2.18 2.56
C GLU A 204 -11.38 3.24 3.66
N VAL A 205 -12.32 4.16 3.89
CA VAL A 205 -12.22 5.20 4.94
C VAL A 205 -12.09 4.61 6.33
N ILE A 206 -12.87 3.56 6.65
CA ILE A 206 -12.76 2.85 7.91
C ILE A 206 -11.37 2.20 8.04
N SER A 207 -10.90 1.51 6.99
CA SER A 207 -9.58 0.87 6.96
C SER A 207 -8.45 1.89 7.19
N CYS A 208 -8.48 3.00 6.45
CA CYS A 208 -7.50 4.08 6.54
C CYS A 208 -7.53 4.78 7.90
N ALA A 209 -8.72 5.05 8.47
CA ALA A 209 -8.84 5.64 9.80
C ALA A 209 -8.23 4.72 10.88
N ILE A 210 -8.48 3.41 10.84
CA ILE A 210 -7.87 2.45 11.77
C ILE A 210 -6.34 2.44 11.60
N PHE A 211 -5.85 2.46 10.35
CA PHE A 211 -4.43 2.58 10.05
C PHE A 211 -3.81 3.84 10.67
N ILE A 212 -4.45 5.01 10.51
CA ILE A 212 -4.01 6.28 11.12
C ILE A 212 -3.98 6.18 12.65
N LEU A 213 -4.97 5.56 13.28
CA LEU A 213 -5.00 5.39 14.75
C LEU A 213 -3.82 4.57 15.25
N PHE A 214 -3.46 3.49 14.55
CA PHE A 214 -2.25 2.72 14.89
C PHE A 214 -0.95 3.44 14.51
N GLY A 215 -0.98 4.28 13.47
CA GLY A 215 0.08 5.24 13.16
C GLY A 215 0.35 6.22 14.31
N ILE A 216 -0.72 6.76 14.88
CA ILE A 216 -0.71 7.64 16.06
C ILE A 216 -0.16 6.89 17.28
N LYS A 217 -0.69 5.70 17.58
CA LYS A 217 -0.22 4.88 18.72
C LYS A 217 1.26 4.54 18.62
N THR A 218 1.72 4.16 17.43
CA THR A 218 3.13 3.84 17.19
C THR A 218 3.99 5.10 17.31
N THR A 219 3.57 6.21 16.71
CA THR A 219 4.29 7.48 16.83
C THR A 219 4.42 7.91 18.28
N ARG A 220 3.33 7.84 19.07
CA ARG A 220 3.33 8.15 20.51
C ARG A 220 4.28 7.25 21.29
N LEU A 221 4.23 5.94 21.04
CA LEU A 221 5.15 4.99 21.67
C LEU A 221 6.63 5.33 21.42
N LEU A 222 6.95 5.83 20.21
CA LEU A 222 8.32 6.14 19.79
C LEU A 222 8.80 7.54 20.18
N THR A 223 7.89 8.49 20.41
CA THR A 223 8.21 9.88 20.81
C THR A 223 8.03 10.13 22.31
N GLY A 224 7.30 9.28 23.02
CA GLY A 224 7.02 9.40 24.44
C GLY A 224 6.31 10.71 24.80
N GLY A 225 6.70 11.33 25.92
CA GLY A 225 6.09 12.56 26.44
C GLY A 225 6.22 13.82 25.56
N SER A 226 6.87 13.72 24.40
CA SER A 226 6.92 14.80 23.38
C SER A 226 5.75 14.76 22.39
N TYR A 227 4.83 13.80 22.52
CA TYR A 227 3.65 13.69 21.67
C TYR A 227 2.64 14.81 21.94
N THR A 228 2.10 15.40 20.88
CA THR A 228 1.05 16.43 20.97
C THR A 228 -0.02 16.21 19.91
N LEU A 229 -1.11 16.98 19.95
CA LEU A 229 -2.14 16.97 18.90
C LEU A 229 -1.56 17.25 17.50
N ILE A 230 -0.50 18.06 17.40
CA ILE A 230 0.21 18.32 16.15
C ILE A 230 0.89 17.06 15.62
N SER A 231 1.32 16.15 16.50
CA SER A 231 1.81 14.84 16.09
C SER A 231 0.70 14.00 15.46
N SER A 232 -0.54 14.07 15.96
CA SER A 232 -1.70 13.39 15.34
C SER A 232 -1.95 13.93 13.92
N ILE A 233 -1.92 15.27 13.76
CA ILE A 233 -2.07 15.93 12.46
C ILE A 233 -0.92 15.52 11.51
N ALA A 234 0.32 15.48 12.01
CA ALA A 234 1.48 15.04 11.21
C ALA A 234 1.30 13.61 10.69
N VAL A 235 0.78 12.70 11.53
CA VAL A 235 0.48 11.32 11.09
C VAL A 235 -0.57 11.30 9.99
N GLY A 236 -1.63 12.12 10.09
CA GLY A 236 -2.61 12.27 9.02
C GLY A 236 -2.00 12.75 7.69
N ILE A 237 -1.16 13.79 7.74
CA ILE A 237 -0.44 14.30 6.56
C ILE A 237 0.47 13.24 5.96
N LEU A 238 1.24 12.52 6.78
CA LEU A 238 2.17 11.50 6.31
C LEU A 238 1.47 10.26 5.77
N THR A 239 0.26 9.98 6.25
CA THR A 239 -0.65 8.99 5.66
C THR A 239 -1.01 9.40 4.25
N PHE A 240 -1.45 10.65 4.05
CA PHE A 240 -1.73 11.18 2.72
C PHE A 240 -0.54 11.00 1.77
N VAL A 241 0.67 11.41 2.18
CA VAL A 241 1.89 11.26 1.35
C VAL A 241 2.16 9.80 0.97
N SER A 242 1.89 8.86 1.88
CA SER A 242 2.10 7.44 1.64
C SER A 242 1.04 6.85 0.70
N PHE A 243 -0.22 7.30 0.81
CA PHE A 243 -1.33 6.90 -0.06
C PHE A 243 -1.27 7.57 -1.43
N SER A 244 -0.62 8.73 -1.58
CA SER A 244 -0.28 9.28 -2.90
C SER A 244 0.89 8.56 -3.58
N SER A 245 1.34 7.40 -3.06
CA SER A 245 2.32 6.57 -3.74
C SER A 245 1.70 5.87 -4.93
N HIS A 246 2.51 5.65 -5.96
CA HIS A 246 2.10 4.90 -7.15
C HIS A 246 1.61 3.50 -6.80
N SER A 247 2.14 2.92 -5.72
CA SER A 247 1.78 1.59 -5.25
C SER A 247 0.39 1.52 -4.62
N PHE A 248 -0.20 2.63 -4.16
CA PHE A 248 -1.62 2.65 -3.79
C PHE A 248 -2.50 2.20 -4.96
N ALA A 249 -1.99 2.35 -6.19
CA ALA A 249 -2.68 2.10 -7.44
C ALA A 249 -3.95 2.93 -7.49
N TYR A 250 -5.11 2.36 -7.20
CA TYR A 250 -6.37 3.07 -7.34
C TYR A 250 -7.29 2.92 -6.12
N GLY A 251 -6.91 2.15 -5.10
CA GLY A 251 -7.77 1.80 -3.96
C GLY A 251 -8.52 0.47 -4.15
N ASN A 252 -9.26 0.06 -3.12
CA ASN A 252 -9.95 -1.23 -3.01
C ASN A 252 -9.01 -2.44 -3.25
N THR A 253 -7.77 -2.39 -2.76
CA THR A 253 -6.80 -3.48 -2.93
C THR A 253 -6.69 -4.37 -1.70
N ALA A 254 -6.23 -5.62 -1.89
CA ALA A 254 -5.93 -6.51 -0.76
C ALA A 254 -4.86 -5.91 0.18
N GLU A 255 -3.86 -5.25 -0.39
CA GLU A 255 -2.79 -4.56 0.32
C GLU A 255 -3.33 -3.45 1.21
N GLU A 256 -4.26 -2.64 0.71
CA GLU A 256 -4.90 -1.55 1.45
C GLU A 256 -5.69 -2.07 2.66
N PHE A 257 -6.54 -3.08 2.47
CA PHE A 257 -7.32 -3.64 3.58
C PHE A 257 -6.47 -4.42 4.59
N CYS A 258 -5.25 -4.80 4.24
CA CYS A 258 -4.30 -5.37 5.21
C CYS A 258 -3.65 -4.31 6.11
N LEU A 259 -3.54 -3.05 5.67
CA LEU A 259 -2.85 -1.99 6.41
C LEU A 259 -3.28 -1.83 7.88
N PRO A 260 -4.57 -1.77 8.25
CA PRO A 260 -4.97 -1.61 9.65
C PRO A 260 -4.47 -2.77 10.52
N PHE A 261 -4.55 -4.01 10.04
CA PHE A 261 -4.11 -5.20 10.78
C PHE A 261 -2.59 -5.27 10.88
N MET A 262 -1.90 -4.90 9.80
CA MET A 262 -0.43 -4.81 9.78
C MET A 262 0.08 -3.74 10.74
N ALA A 263 -0.49 -2.53 10.72
CA ALA A 263 -0.11 -1.46 11.63
C ALA A 263 -0.42 -1.81 13.10
N ALA A 264 -1.55 -2.47 13.36
CA ALA A 264 -1.91 -2.96 14.68
C ALA A 264 -0.92 -3.99 15.21
N GLY A 265 -0.63 -5.03 14.42
CA GLY A 265 0.34 -6.05 14.80
C GLY A 265 1.76 -5.50 14.94
N LEU A 266 2.17 -4.60 14.04
CA LEU A 266 3.46 -3.92 14.13
C LEU A 266 3.60 -3.09 15.41
N TYR A 267 2.56 -2.31 15.76
CA TYR A 267 2.51 -1.57 17.02
C TYR A 267 2.72 -2.48 18.24
N LEU A 268 2.01 -3.61 18.31
CA LEU A 268 2.12 -4.58 19.40
C LEU A 268 3.53 -5.17 19.48
N CYS A 269 4.12 -5.55 18.35
CA CYS A 269 5.47 -6.09 18.27
C CYS A 269 6.54 -5.05 18.67
N ILE A 270 6.41 -3.80 18.22
CA ILE A 270 7.31 -2.70 18.63
C ILE A 270 7.20 -2.49 20.14
N LYS A 271 6.00 -2.44 20.71
CA LYS A 271 5.78 -2.27 22.16
C LYS A 271 6.43 -3.41 22.96
N ALA A 272 6.21 -4.65 22.54
CA ALA A 272 6.71 -5.82 23.26
C ALA A 272 8.25 -5.93 23.20
N VAL A 273 8.84 -5.76 22.01
CA VAL A 273 10.31 -5.82 21.85
C VAL A 273 11.00 -4.62 22.47
N SER A 274 10.40 -3.42 22.40
CA SER A 274 11.00 -2.21 22.97
C SER A 274 11.01 -2.21 24.50
N SER A 275 9.94 -2.67 25.13
CA SER A 275 9.84 -2.85 26.59
C SER A 275 10.61 -4.09 27.09
N GLY A 276 10.94 -5.02 26.18
CA GLY A 276 11.56 -6.29 26.52
C GLY A 276 10.65 -7.26 27.28
N LYS A 277 9.35 -6.97 27.34
CA LYS A 277 8.32 -7.77 28.00
C LYS A 277 7.37 -8.29 26.93
N ILE A 278 7.34 -9.61 26.77
CA ILE A 278 6.43 -10.30 25.86
C ILE A 278 5.54 -11.17 26.74
N THR A 279 4.25 -10.86 26.81
CA THR A 279 3.28 -11.64 27.59
C THR A 279 2.39 -12.45 26.67
N TYR A 280 2.01 -13.65 27.13
CA TYR A 280 1.11 -14.55 26.39
C TYR A 280 -0.22 -13.88 25.97
N LYS A 281 -0.79 -13.04 26.84
CA LYS A 281 -2.03 -12.32 26.54
C LYS A 281 -1.84 -11.27 25.44
N GLU A 282 -0.67 -10.65 25.36
CA GLU A 282 -0.36 -9.65 24.33
C GLU A 282 -0.03 -10.29 22.97
N THR A 283 0.24 -11.60 22.90
CA THR A 283 0.52 -12.28 21.62
C THR A 283 -0.73 -12.81 20.92
N ILE A 284 -1.84 -13.02 21.64
CA ILE A 284 -3.13 -13.43 21.06
C ILE A 284 -3.65 -12.41 20.03
N PRO A 285 -3.73 -11.09 20.32
CA PRO A 285 -4.16 -10.12 19.32
C PRO A 285 -3.28 -10.10 18.07
N THR A 286 -1.97 -10.33 18.20
CA THR A 286 -1.07 -10.45 17.04
C THR A 286 -1.45 -11.65 16.16
N GLY A 287 -1.80 -12.79 16.75
CA GLY A 287 -2.31 -13.95 16.03
C GLY A 287 -3.61 -13.67 15.26
N ILE A 288 -4.53 -12.91 15.86
CA ILE A 288 -5.77 -12.45 15.19
C ILE A 288 -5.42 -11.57 13.99
N MET A 289 -4.52 -10.58 14.14
CA MET A 289 -4.11 -9.71 13.03
C MET A 289 -3.47 -10.51 11.89
N ILE A 290 -2.62 -11.49 12.21
CA ILE A 290 -2.00 -12.37 11.21
C ILE A 290 -3.07 -13.19 10.49
N ALA A 291 -4.06 -13.76 11.19
CA ALA A 291 -5.13 -14.53 10.55
C ALA A 291 -6.01 -13.67 9.63
N LEU A 292 -6.34 -12.44 10.03
CA LEU A 292 -7.11 -11.53 9.18
C LEU A 292 -6.36 -11.22 7.87
N ILE A 293 -5.06 -10.93 7.94
CA ILE A 293 -4.20 -10.75 6.76
C ILE A 293 -4.13 -12.05 5.96
N PHE A 294 -3.95 -13.18 6.64
CA PHE A 294 -3.86 -14.49 6.02
C PHE A 294 -5.11 -14.84 5.22
N TRP A 295 -6.30 -14.46 5.67
CA TRP A 295 -7.58 -14.68 4.97
C TRP A 295 -8.02 -13.51 4.07
N ILE A 296 -7.20 -12.48 3.92
CA ILE A 296 -7.29 -11.49 2.83
C ILE A 296 -6.36 -11.90 1.70
N LYS A 297 -5.07 -12.10 1.99
CA LYS A 297 -4.04 -12.55 1.05
C LYS A 297 -2.82 -13.06 1.83
N PHE A 298 -2.66 -14.38 1.93
CA PHE A 298 -1.61 -15.01 2.74
C PHE A 298 -0.18 -14.58 2.40
N THR A 299 0.12 -14.17 1.16
CA THR A 299 1.45 -13.66 0.78
C THR A 299 1.81 -12.35 1.47
N LEU A 300 0.82 -11.57 1.95
CA LEU A 300 1.05 -10.33 2.69
C LEU A 300 1.42 -10.55 4.16
N CYS A 301 1.48 -11.82 4.63
CA CYS A 301 1.99 -12.15 5.97
C CYS A 301 3.52 -11.99 6.10
N GLY A 302 4.24 -11.66 5.01
CA GLY A 302 5.69 -11.57 4.97
C GLY A 302 6.31 -10.77 6.12
N MET A 303 5.74 -9.61 6.47
CA MET A 303 6.20 -8.80 7.60
C MET A 303 6.27 -9.58 8.92
N PHE A 304 5.26 -10.40 9.20
CA PHE A 304 5.18 -11.18 10.44
C PHE A 304 6.10 -12.40 10.42
N ILE A 305 6.46 -12.92 9.25
CA ILE A 305 7.49 -13.96 9.11
C ILE A 305 8.84 -13.40 9.60
N GLY A 306 9.23 -12.20 9.16
CA GLY A 306 10.46 -11.56 9.64
C GLY A 306 10.45 -11.27 11.14
N ILE A 307 9.31 -10.82 11.68
CA ILE A 307 9.14 -10.62 13.13
C ILE A 307 9.24 -11.96 13.88
N ALA A 308 8.64 -13.04 13.38
CA ALA A 308 8.70 -14.35 14.00
C ALA A 308 10.13 -14.89 14.03
N ILE A 309 10.88 -14.80 12.91
CA ILE A 309 12.30 -15.16 12.84
C ILE A 309 13.10 -14.38 13.89
N TYR A 310 12.89 -13.06 13.98
CA TYR A 310 13.53 -12.23 15.00
C TYR A 310 13.23 -12.72 16.42
N LEU A 311 11.95 -13.00 16.74
CA LEU A 311 11.53 -13.44 18.06
C LEU A 311 12.10 -14.81 18.43
N CYS A 312 12.20 -15.74 17.47
CA CYS A 312 12.88 -17.02 17.67
C CYS A 312 14.33 -16.79 18.12
N PHE A 313 15.11 -15.99 17.37
CA PHE A 313 16.48 -15.67 17.76
C PHE A 313 16.56 -14.91 19.09
N TYR A 314 15.61 -14.02 19.37
CA TYR A 314 15.53 -13.25 20.61
C TYR A 314 15.39 -14.15 21.84
N PHE A 315 14.50 -15.14 21.80
CA PHE A 315 14.29 -16.08 22.91
C PHE A 315 15.40 -17.14 23.02
N ILE A 316 15.87 -17.67 21.88
CA ILE A 316 16.98 -18.64 21.85
C ILE A 316 18.24 -18.04 22.47
N LYS A 317 18.61 -16.81 22.09
CA LYS A 317 19.76 -16.11 22.66
C LYS A 317 19.64 -15.86 24.17
N ARG A 318 18.42 -15.86 24.70
CA ARG A 318 18.13 -15.70 26.14
C ARG A 318 17.95 -17.03 26.86
N HIS A 319 18.07 -18.16 26.16
CA HIS A 319 17.75 -19.48 26.67
C HIS A 319 16.32 -19.60 27.28
N ASP A 320 15.38 -18.76 26.81
CA ASP A 320 14.01 -18.71 27.32
C ASP A 320 13.03 -19.43 26.39
N ILE A 321 13.15 -20.76 26.34
CA ILE A 321 12.29 -21.63 25.51
C ILE A 321 10.83 -21.58 25.98
N LYS A 322 10.59 -21.41 27.30
CA LYS A 322 9.23 -21.29 27.85
C LYS A 322 8.55 -20.01 27.33
N GLY A 323 9.27 -18.90 27.27
CA GLY A 323 8.79 -17.65 26.67
C GLY A 323 8.49 -17.79 25.18
N LEU A 324 9.34 -18.50 24.44
CA LEU A 324 9.12 -18.81 23.02
C LEU A 324 7.84 -19.63 22.81
N LEU A 325 7.67 -20.74 23.53
CA LEU A 325 6.49 -21.61 23.42
C LEU A 325 5.20 -20.88 23.81
N LYS A 326 5.24 -20.04 24.85
CA LYS A 326 4.10 -19.18 25.21
C LYS A 326 3.79 -18.20 24.08
N THR A 327 4.80 -17.58 23.47
CA THR A 327 4.62 -16.65 22.36
C THR A 327 3.94 -17.33 21.18
N ILE A 328 4.46 -18.49 20.77
CA ILE A 328 3.90 -19.34 19.71
C ILE A 328 2.45 -19.73 20.05
N GLY A 329 2.21 -20.26 21.25
CA GLY A 329 0.89 -20.70 21.67
C GLY A 329 -0.16 -19.58 21.64
N GLY A 330 0.19 -18.37 22.10
CA GLY A 330 -0.72 -17.23 22.06
C GLY A 330 -1.02 -16.77 20.63
N VAL A 331 -0.01 -16.69 19.75
CA VAL A 331 -0.21 -16.39 18.32
C VAL A 331 -1.11 -17.44 17.66
N LEU A 332 -0.86 -18.73 17.90
CA LEU A 332 -1.66 -19.81 17.34
C LEU A 332 -3.12 -19.75 17.81
N ILE A 333 -3.37 -19.46 19.08
CA ILE A 333 -4.74 -19.32 19.59
C ILE A 333 -5.47 -18.15 18.95
N GLY A 334 -4.81 -16.99 18.81
CA GLY A 334 -5.38 -15.87 18.09
C GLY A 334 -5.67 -16.19 16.62
N PHE A 335 -4.77 -16.93 15.97
CA PHE A 335 -4.93 -17.34 14.59
C PHE A 335 -6.11 -18.31 14.41
N ILE A 336 -6.17 -19.34 15.24
CA ILE A 336 -7.24 -20.36 15.25
C ILE A 336 -8.60 -19.71 15.51
N ALA A 337 -8.67 -18.71 16.39
CA ALA A 337 -9.91 -18.02 16.73
C ALA A 337 -10.59 -17.34 15.51
N VAL A 338 -9.81 -17.00 14.47
CA VAL A 338 -10.34 -16.44 13.21
C VAL A 338 -10.49 -17.52 12.16
N SER A 339 -9.50 -18.40 12.01
CA SER A 339 -9.45 -19.39 10.94
C SER A 339 -10.51 -20.48 11.07
N VAL A 340 -10.78 -20.96 12.30
CA VAL A 340 -11.76 -22.04 12.51
C VAL A 340 -13.18 -21.62 12.12
N PRO A 341 -13.69 -20.44 12.54
CA PRO A 341 -15.00 -19.97 12.07
C PRO A 341 -15.12 -19.90 10.54
N ILE A 342 -14.07 -19.43 9.84
CA ILE A 342 -14.06 -19.36 8.37
C ILE A 342 -14.14 -20.77 7.78
N VAL A 343 -13.28 -21.69 8.22
CA VAL A 343 -13.27 -23.07 7.72
C VAL A 343 -14.62 -23.77 7.97
N ILE A 344 -15.21 -23.61 9.16
CA ILE A 344 -16.53 -24.16 9.48
C ILE A 344 -17.60 -23.56 8.57
N PHE A 345 -17.57 -22.25 8.33
CA PHE A 345 -18.51 -21.58 7.44
C PHE A 345 -18.47 -22.17 6.02
N PHE A 346 -17.28 -22.35 5.45
CA PHE A 346 -17.15 -22.96 4.11
C PHE A 346 -17.52 -24.45 4.09
N ALA A 347 -17.25 -25.19 5.18
CA ALA A 347 -17.61 -26.60 5.31
C ALA A 347 -19.13 -26.81 5.32
N VAL A 348 -19.86 -26.05 6.15
CA VAL A 348 -21.32 -26.15 6.28
C VAL A 348 -22.04 -25.74 4.98
N ASN A 349 -21.42 -24.87 4.18
CA ASN A 349 -21.97 -24.40 2.90
C ASN A 349 -21.51 -25.22 1.68
N ASN A 350 -20.86 -26.39 1.86
CA ASN A 350 -20.35 -27.23 0.78
C ASN A 350 -19.46 -26.44 -0.22
N ALA A 351 -18.58 -25.59 0.31
CA ALA A 351 -17.67 -24.77 -0.49
C ALA A 351 -16.20 -24.88 -0.01
N LEU A 352 -15.91 -25.82 0.89
CA LEU A 352 -14.58 -25.99 1.48
C LEU A 352 -13.56 -26.49 0.46
N SER A 353 -13.94 -27.45 -0.39
CA SER A 353 -13.03 -27.97 -1.43
C SER A 353 -12.67 -26.85 -2.41
N GLU A 354 -13.68 -26.11 -2.85
CA GLU A 354 -13.55 -25.01 -3.79
C GLU A 354 -12.70 -23.88 -3.21
N MET A 355 -12.90 -23.53 -1.94
CA MET A 355 -12.03 -22.57 -1.25
C MET A 355 -10.59 -23.06 -1.22
N ILE A 356 -10.34 -24.33 -0.90
CA ILE A 356 -8.98 -24.89 -0.88
C ILE A 356 -8.36 -24.84 -2.28
N ASP A 357 -9.12 -25.22 -3.30
CA ASP A 357 -8.66 -25.29 -4.68
C ASP A 357 -8.31 -23.90 -5.21
N PHE A 358 -9.22 -22.92 -5.10
CA PHE A 358 -9.01 -21.59 -5.67
C PHE A 358 -8.12 -20.70 -4.79
N TYR A 359 -8.28 -20.74 -3.47
CA TYR A 359 -7.49 -19.88 -2.60
C TYR A 359 -6.08 -20.41 -2.36
N PHE A 360 -5.91 -21.71 -2.11
CA PHE A 360 -4.58 -22.28 -1.81
C PHE A 360 -3.95 -22.95 -3.03
N VAL A 361 -4.59 -23.98 -3.62
CA VAL A 361 -3.95 -24.83 -4.63
C VAL A 361 -3.60 -24.04 -5.89
N LEU A 362 -4.54 -23.25 -6.39
CA LEU A 362 -4.37 -22.43 -7.58
C LEU A 362 -3.22 -21.42 -7.38
N ASN A 363 -3.23 -20.65 -6.30
CA ASN A 363 -2.18 -19.66 -6.02
C ASN A 363 -0.79 -20.26 -5.77
N ILE A 364 -0.70 -21.39 -5.07
CA ILE A 364 0.59 -21.99 -4.69
C ILE A 364 1.20 -22.76 -5.88
N PHE A 365 0.39 -23.56 -6.58
CA PHE A 365 0.90 -24.54 -7.54
C PHE A 365 0.66 -24.16 -9.01
N ARG A 366 -0.49 -23.54 -9.34
CA ARG A 366 -0.92 -23.36 -10.75
C ARG A 366 -0.71 -21.94 -11.29
N TYR A 367 -0.76 -20.93 -10.43
CA TYR A 367 -0.50 -19.53 -10.80
C TYR A 367 0.93 -19.33 -11.36
N ASN A 368 1.85 -20.23 -11.00
CA ASN A 368 3.25 -20.23 -11.44
C ASN A 368 3.50 -20.98 -12.77
N MET A 369 2.48 -21.61 -13.38
CA MET A 369 2.65 -22.40 -14.61
C MET A 369 2.41 -21.60 -15.92
N GLY A 370 1.90 -20.36 -15.84
CA GLY A 370 1.55 -19.55 -17.02
C GLY A 370 2.64 -18.59 -17.54
N SER A 371 3.83 -18.57 -16.94
CA SER A 371 4.93 -17.71 -17.39
C SER A 371 6.28 -18.33 -17.06
N SER A 372 6.98 -18.74 -18.12
CA SER A 372 8.33 -19.29 -18.17
C SER A 372 8.62 -20.40 -17.15
N GLU A 373 8.24 -21.62 -17.53
CA GLU A 373 8.93 -22.83 -17.07
C GLU A 373 10.47 -22.72 -17.23
N ASP A 374 10.94 -21.80 -18.09
CA ASP A 374 12.35 -21.50 -18.36
C ASP A 374 12.99 -20.38 -17.51
N ALA A 375 12.27 -19.72 -16.60
CA ALA A 375 12.88 -18.70 -15.74
C ALA A 375 13.81 -19.36 -14.72
N SER A 376 15.12 -19.28 -14.99
CA SER A 376 16.18 -19.80 -14.13
C SER A 376 15.99 -19.40 -12.66
N LEU A 377 16.45 -20.25 -11.73
CA LEU A 377 16.40 -19.93 -10.30
C LEU A 377 17.11 -18.60 -9.97
N ILE A 378 18.07 -18.19 -10.81
CA ILE A 378 18.78 -16.90 -10.74
C ILE A 378 17.85 -15.72 -11.05
N THR A 379 17.05 -15.78 -12.12
CA THR A 379 16.11 -14.69 -12.46
C THR A 379 15.04 -14.53 -11.39
N ARG A 380 14.51 -15.63 -10.83
CA ARG A 380 13.56 -15.58 -9.71
C ARG A 380 14.12 -14.94 -8.44
N ILE A 381 15.44 -15.02 -8.22
CA ILE A 381 16.13 -14.36 -7.10
C ILE A 381 16.46 -12.89 -7.41
N LEU A 382 16.81 -12.58 -8.67
CA LEU A 382 17.19 -11.23 -9.10
C LEU A 382 15.99 -10.31 -9.35
N ASP A 383 14.84 -10.85 -9.77
CA ASP A 383 13.62 -10.08 -10.07
C ASP A 383 13.16 -9.20 -8.89
N PRO A 384 13.10 -9.68 -7.63
CA PRO A 384 12.81 -8.83 -6.48
C PRO A 384 13.80 -7.66 -6.33
N PHE A 385 15.08 -7.84 -6.66
CA PHE A 385 16.06 -6.74 -6.58
C PHE A 385 15.85 -5.70 -7.69
N LEU A 386 15.53 -6.13 -8.91
CA LEU A 386 15.16 -5.21 -9.99
C LEU A 386 13.86 -4.46 -9.66
N MET A 387 12.88 -5.18 -9.12
CA MET A 387 11.62 -4.60 -8.64
C MET A 387 11.84 -3.64 -7.48
N LEU A 388 12.82 -3.87 -6.60
CA LEU A 388 13.18 -2.93 -5.53
C LEU A 388 13.66 -1.58 -6.11
N LEU A 389 14.43 -1.60 -7.18
CA LEU A 389 14.92 -0.40 -7.87
C LEU A 389 13.77 0.36 -8.55
N LEU A 390 12.95 -0.35 -9.35
CA LEU A 390 11.78 0.23 -10.01
C LEU A 390 10.77 0.80 -9.00
N PHE A 391 10.51 0.03 -7.94
CA PHE A 391 9.67 0.44 -6.81
C PHE A 391 10.20 1.72 -6.16
N SER A 392 11.50 1.75 -5.83
CA SER A 392 12.10 2.89 -5.14
C SER A 392 12.05 4.17 -5.97
N GLY A 393 12.05 4.07 -7.30
CA GLY A 393 11.88 5.22 -8.20
C GLY A 393 10.47 5.80 -8.20
N LEU A 394 9.44 4.94 -8.29
CA LEU A 394 8.03 5.33 -8.37
C LEU A 394 7.40 5.65 -7.00
N ASN A 395 7.98 5.14 -5.92
CA ASN A 395 7.42 5.19 -4.58
C ASN A 395 8.42 5.69 -3.54
N PHE A 396 9.34 6.58 -3.94
CA PHE A 396 10.50 7.02 -3.15
C PHE A 396 10.18 7.43 -1.71
N GLN A 397 8.97 7.94 -1.43
CA GLN A 397 8.52 8.30 -0.10
C GLN A 397 8.51 7.11 0.87
N LEU A 398 8.17 5.90 0.42
CA LEU A 398 8.07 4.71 1.26
C LEU A 398 9.46 4.24 1.76
N PRO A 399 10.46 3.95 0.91
CA PRO A 399 11.80 3.61 1.38
C PRO A 399 12.48 4.79 2.11
N LEU A 400 12.17 6.04 1.77
CA LEU A 400 12.67 7.22 2.49
C LEU A 400 12.17 7.24 3.95
N PHE A 401 10.86 7.14 4.17
CA PHE A 401 10.30 7.11 5.52
C PHE A 401 10.79 5.91 6.31
N PHE A 402 10.85 4.73 5.69
CA PHE A 402 11.44 3.55 6.34
C PHE A 402 12.90 3.78 6.72
N GLY A 403 13.73 4.32 5.81
CA GLY A 403 15.14 4.59 6.05
C GLY A 403 15.38 5.60 7.19
N ILE A 404 14.66 6.72 7.19
CA ILE A 404 14.72 7.72 8.26
C ILE A 404 14.33 7.09 9.60
N GLY A 405 13.21 6.36 9.61
CA GLY A 405 12.71 5.68 10.80
C GLY A 405 13.68 4.61 11.29
N GLN A 406 14.34 3.88 10.40
CA GLN A 406 15.31 2.86 10.77
C GLN A 406 16.55 3.45 11.41
N ILE A 407 17.08 4.56 10.90
CA ILE A 407 18.24 5.17 11.54
C ILE A 407 17.87 5.77 12.90
N PHE A 408 16.66 6.33 13.01
CA PHE A 408 16.10 6.77 14.28
C PHE A 408 15.98 5.61 15.29
N MET A 409 15.47 4.45 14.86
CA MET A 409 15.34 3.27 15.69
C MET A 409 16.67 2.63 16.05
N TYR A 410 17.64 2.57 15.12
CA TYR A 410 18.95 1.99 15.38
C TYR A 410 19.71 2.72 16.50
N LYS A 411 19.49 4.02 16.63
CA LYS A 411 20.10 4.85 17.69
C LYS A 411 19.41 4.69 19.06
N ARG A 412 18.12 4.32 19.07
CA ARG A 412 17.32 4.23 20.30
C ARG A 412 17.16 2.81 20.82
N ASN A 413 16.86 1.89 19.92
CA ASN A 413 16.62 0.48 20.23
C ASN A 413 17.06 -0.43 19.08
N LYS A 414 18.32 -0.88 19.17
CA LYS A 414 18.91 -1.80 18.18
C LYS A 414 18.11 -3.09 18.00
N LYS A 415 17.47 -3.59 19.06
CA LYS A 415 16.64 -4.80 19.02
C LYS A 415 15.43 -4.59 18.12
N THR A 416 14.68 -3.50 18.35
CA THR A 416 13.53 -3.14 17.51
C THR A 416 13.96 -2.82 16.08
N ALA A 417 15.09 -2.13 15.88
CA ALA A 417 15.61 -1.84 14.53
C ALA A 417 15.92 -3.13 13.75
N SER A 418 16.60 -4.10 14.37
CA SER A 418 16.86 -5.41 13.75
C SER A 418 15.58 -6.18 13.41
N MET A 419 14.58 -6.16 14.29
CA MET A 419 13.26 -6.74 14.02
C MET A 419 12.61 -6.09 12.80
N LEU A 420 12.62 -4.76 12.72
CA LEU A 420 12.05 -3.98 11.61
C LEU A 420 12.79 -4.24 10.30
N THR A 421 14.11 -4.47 10.33
CA THR A 421 14.89 -4.84 9.14
C THR A 421 14.45 -6.20 8.60
N LEU A 422 14.35 -7.20 9.48
CA LEU A 422 13.86 -8.52 9.08
C LEU A 422 12.42 -8.46 8.57
N ALA A 423 11.55 -7.69 9.26
CA ALA A 423 10.17 -7.47 8.84
C ALA A 423 10.10 -6.83 7.44
N PHE A 424 10.93 -5.83 7.15
CA PHE A 424 10.97 -5.20 5.82
C PHE A 424 11.46 -6.15 4.73
N ILE A 425 12.59 -6.84 4.95
CA ILE A 425 13.17 -7.75 3.96
C ILE A 425 12.19 -8.86 3.61
N THR A 426 11.58 -9.48 4.62
CA THR A 426 10.60 -10.56 4.42
C THR A 426 9.29 -10.05 3.84
N CYS A 427 8.78 -8.90 4.28
CA CYS A 427 7.59 -8.29 3.67
C CYS A 427 7.81 -8.00 2.19
N PHE A 428 8.95 -7.37 1.86
CA PHE A 428 9.33 -7.09 0.48
C PHE A 428 9.45 -8.39 -0.34
N PHE A 429 10.22 -9.36 0.15
CA PHE A 429 10.43 -10.62 -0.56
C PHE A 429 9.11 -11.36 -0.83
N PHE A 430 8.24 -11.51 0.16
CA PHE A 430 6.96 -12.21 0.00
C PHE A 430 5.90 -11.40 -0.77
N ALA A 431 5.98 -10.07 -0.79
CA ALA A 431 5.12 -9.25 -1.65
C ALA A 431 5.41 -9.47 -3.14
N PHE A 432 6.67 -9.77 -3.46
CA PHE A 432 7.17 -9.97 -4.82
C PHE A 432 7.52 -11.43 -5.14
N ILE A 433 7.17 -12.36 -4.24
CA ILE A 433 7.40 -13.79 -4.48
C ILE A 433 6.34 -14.29 -5.47
N GLY A 434 6.74 -14.42 -6.73
CA GLY A 434 5.86 -14.85 -7.82
C GLY A 434 6.49 -14.55 -9.18
N THR A 435 6.00 -15.21 -10.22
CA THR A 435 6.51 -15.03 -11.60
C THR A 435 6.13 -13.69 -12.22
N LYS A 436 5.04 -13.05 -11.75
CA LYS A 436 4.63 -11.70 -12.15
C LYS A 436 4.63 -10.77 -10.95
N SER A 437 5.51 -9.77 -10.99
CA SER A 437 5.63 -8.72 -9.98
C SER A 437 5.03 -7.42 -10.51
N TYR A 438 4.07 -6.86 -9.77
CA TYR A 438 3.47 -5.57 -10.10
C TYR A 438 3.92 -4.48 -9.13
N PRO A 439 4.19 -3.24 -9.58
CA PRO A 439 4.62 -2.15 -8.71
C PRO A 439 3.69 -1.86 -7.53
N TYR A 440 2.39 -2.18 -7.64
CA TYR A 440 1.41 -1.92 -6.58
C TYR A 440 1.55 -2.85 -5.36
N TYR A 441 2.13 -4.04 -5.51
CA TYR A 441 2.32 -4.97 -4.40
C TYR A 441 3.13 -4.38 -3.25
N ALA A 442 4.01 -3.43 -3.53
CA ALA A 442 4.83 -2.80 -2.50
C ALA A 442 4.04 -1.89 -1.54
N PHE A 443 2.76 -1.61 -1.80
CA PHE A 443 1.93 -0.84 -0.89
C PHE A 443 1.81 -1.50 0.49
N VAL A 444 1.98 -2.82 0.55
CA VAL A 444 2.07 -3.60 1.80
C VAL A 444 3.23 -3.16 2.71
N LEU A 445 4.21 -2.40 2.21
CA LEU A 445 5.32 -1.85 3.00
C LEU A 445 4.93 -0.58 3.77
N THR A 446 3.81 0.05 3.42
CA THR A 446 3.34 1.30 4.02
C THR A 446 3.29 1.27 5.56
N PRO A 447 2.86 0.19 6.25
CA PRO A 447 2.86 0.13 7.72
C PRO A 447 4.26 0.28 8.34
N LEU A 448 5.30 -0.19 7.64
CA LEU A 448 6.68 -0.04 8.08
C LEU A 448 7.18 1.40 7.95
N THR A 449 6.49 2.29 7.25
CA THR A 449 6.90 3.71 7.15
C THR A 449 6.55 4.52 8.39
N VAL A 450 5.62 4.02 9.23
CA VAL A 450 5.13 4.68 10.45
C VAL A 450 6.26 5.02 11.43
N ILE A 451 7.32 4.20 11.48
CA ILE A 451 8.50 4.48 12.31
C ILE A 451 9.25 5.76 11.88
N GLY A 452 9.16 6.14 10.60
CA GLY A 452 9.70 7.37 10.03
C GLY A 452 8.84 8.59 10.33
N TRP A 453 7.58 8.38 10.66
CA TRP A 453 6.67 9.46 11.03
C TRP A 453 6.97 10.01 12.42
N ALA A 454 7.51 9.19 13.32
CA ALA A 454 7.90 9.62 14.67
C ALA A 454 8.97 10.74 14.68
N PRO A 455 10.13 10.61 14.00
CA PRO A 455 11.08 11.72 13.90
C PRO A 455 10.51 12.92 13.14
N ALA A 456 9.67 12.72 12.12
CA ALA A 456 9.01 13.82 11.39
C ALA A 456 8.06 14.62 12.29
N ALA A 457 7.19 13.94 13.04
CA ALA A 457 6.27 14.54 14.00
C ALA A 457 7.01 15.26 15.14
N THR A 458 8.12 14.67 15.61
CA THR A 458 8.99 15.32 16.61
C THR A 458 9.61 16.61 16.06
N GLY A 459 10.12 16.56 14.83
CA GLY A 459 10.68 17.72 14.13
C GLY A 459 9.65 18.84 13.97
N LEU A 460 8.43 18.49 13.56
CA LEU A 460 7.33 19.45 13.44
C LEU A 460 6.98 20.09 14.79
N ASN A 461 6.87 19.30 15.86
CA ASN A 461 6.62 19.82 17.21
C ASN A 461 7.70 20.81 17.65
N LEU A 462 8.98 20.50 17.38
CA LEU A 462 10.10 21.38 17.75
C LEU A 462 10.09 22.69 16.97
N LEU A 463 9.81 22.64 15.66
CA LEU A 463 9.69 23.83 14.82
C LEU A 463 8.59 24.80 15.31
N LEU A 464 7.55 24.23 15.90
CA LEU A 464 6.34 24.91 16.29
C LEU A 464 6.26 25.25 17.80
N LYS A 465 7.22 24.77 18.61
CA LYS A 465 7.18 24.81 20.08
C LYS A 465 7.05 26.24 20.64
N ASP A 466 7.83 27.17 20.13
CA ASP A 466 7.93 28.55 20.65
C ASP A 466 7.00 29.53 19.91
N ARG A 467 6.02 29.03 19.15
CA ARG A 467 5.08 29.87 18.38
C ARG A 467 3.79 30.06 19.15
N LYS A 468 3.19 31.26 19.02
CA LYS A 468 1.83 31.53 19.51
C LYS A 468 0.87 30.49 18.93
N ALA A 469 -0.12 30.05 19.71
CA ALA A 469 -1.01 28.96 19.33
C ALA A 469 -1.72 29.19 17.98
N SER A 470 -2.17 30.42 17.70
CA SER A 470 -2.79 30.77 16.42
C SER A 470 -1.83 30.61 15.23
N LEU A 471 -0.65 31.22 15.30
CA LEU A 471 0.38 31.11 14.26
C LEU A 471 0.85 29.65 14.07
N ARG A 472 0.97 28.91 15.16
CA ARG A 472 1.32 27.49 15.14
C ARG A 472 0.31 26.66 14.34
N ASN A 473 -0.97 26.88 14.57
CA ASN A 473 -2.03 26.15 13.86
C ASN A 473 -2.07 26.55 12.38
N ILE A 474 -1.92 27.84 12.07
CA ILE A 474 -1.83 28.33 10.67
C ILE A 474 -0.65 27.68 9.94
N LEU A 475 0.52 27.63 10.58
CA LEU A 475 1.70 26.96 10.00
C LEU A 475 1.45 25.46 9.82
N ALA A 476 0.91 24.76 10.81
CA ALA A 476 0.59 23.33 10.71
C ALA A 476 -0.36 23.03 9.53
N VAL A 477 -1.41 23.84 9.35
CA VAL A 477 -2.35 23.72 8.23
C VAL A 477 -1.68 24.06 6.91
N GLY A 478 -0.89 25.15 6.85
CA GLY A 478 -0.16 25.52 5.63
C GLY A 478 0.79 24.41 5.17
N ILE A 479 1.50 23.77 6.10
CA ILE A 479 2.33 22.60 5.79
C ILE A 479 1.49 21.47 5.22
N ALA A 480 0.38 21.14 5.88
CA ALA A 480 -0.52 20.09 5.45
C ALA A 480 -0.98 20.32 4.01
N VAL A 481 -1.50 21.51 3.73
CA VAL A 481 -2.03 21.89 2.41
C VAL A 481 -0.94 21.77 1.36
N ILE A 482 0.25 22.33 1.61
CA ILE A 482 1.27 22.30 0.57
C ILE A 482 1.81 20.86 0.42
N THR A 483 2.16 20.14 1.49
CA THR A 483 2.60 18.73 1.39
C THR A 483 1.57 17.84 0.68
N CYS A 484 0.27 18.04 0.92
CA CYS A 484 -0.77 17.28 0.25
C CYS A 484 -0.90 17.67 -1.23
N GLY A 485 -0.99 18.97 -1.56
CA GLY A 485 -1.10 19.41 -2.96
C GLY A 485 0.07 18.94 -3.83
N LEU A 486 1.25 18.82 -3.22
CA LEU A 486 2.45 18.33 -3.86
C LEU A 486 2.50 16.82 -4.05
N SER A 487 1.93 16.08 -3.11
CA SER A 487 1.88 14.63 -3.18
C SER A 487 0.77 14.17 -4.13
N LEU A 488 -0.29 14.97 -4.30
CA LEU A 488 -1.40 14.68 -5.22
C LEU A 488 -0.93 14.50 -6.67
N GLY A 489 0.09 15.23 -7.12
CA GLY A 489 0.68 15.05 -8.45
C GLY A 489 1.39 13.71 -8.65
N ASN A 490 1.70 12.96 -7.58
CA ASN A 490 2.21 11.60 -7.66
C ASN A 490 1.11 10.53 -7.50
N ALA A 491 -0.12 10.92 -7.15
CA ALA A 491 -1.21 9.98 -7.01
C ALA A 491 -1.56 9.42 -8.38
N ARG A 492 -1.56 8.08 -8.49
CA ARG A 492 -1.85 7.35 -9.73
C ARG A 492 -3.23 7.70 -10.30
N ASN A 493 -4.20 7.99 -9.42
CA ASN A 493 -5.56 8.39 -9.79
C ASN A 493 -5.70 9.77 -10.43
N ALA A 494 -4.64 10.60 -10.46
CA ALA A 494 -4.73 11.96 -10.98
C ALA A 494 -5.15 12.03 -12.46
N GLU A 495 -4.89 10.98 -13.24
CA GLU A 495 -5.29 10.86 -14.65
C GLU A 495 -6.82 10.72 -14.84
N ASN A 496 -7.54 10.24 -13.82
CA ASN A 496 -8.99 10.05 -13.86
C ASN A 496 -9.79 11.32 -13.52
N TYR A 497 -9.14 12.41 -13.11
CA TYR A 497 -9.84 13.61 -12.66
C TYR A 497 -10.46 14.39 -13.82
N GLY A 498 -11.76 14.68 -13.70
CA GLY A 498 -12.51 15.45 -14.67
C GLY A 498 -13.07 14.66 -15.86
N ILE A 499 -12.78 13.35 -15.93
CA ILE A 499 -13.40 12.46 -16.92
C ILE A 499 -14.86 12.24 -16.53
N LYS A 500 -15.78 12.35 -17.48
CA LYS A 500 -17.21 12.13 -17.21
C LYS A 500 -17.50 10.63 -17.21
N LYS A 501 -18.54 10.21 -16.48
CA LYS A 501 -18.92 8.79 -16.46
C LYS A 501 -19.29 8.27 -17.85
N GLU A 502 -19.86 9.12 -18.70
CA GLU A 502 -20.25 8.78 -20.06
C GLU A 502 -19.05 8.48 -20.97
N ASP A 503 -17.85 8.94 -20.61
CA ASP A 503 -16.62 8.70 -21.37
C ASP A 503 -15.99 7.33 -21.03
N TYR A 504 -16.52 6.60 -20.05
CA TYR A 504 -16.05 5.27 -19.70
C TYR A 504 -16.87 4.19 -20.44
N PRO A 505 -16.21 3.31 -21.21
CA PRO A 505 -16.88 2.23 -21.94
C PRO A 505 -17.75 1.34 -21.06
N GLY A 506 -17.27 1.05 -19.84
CA GLY A 506 -18.00 0.27 -18.84
C GLY A 506 -19.36 0.87 -18.51
N TYR A 507 -19.49 2.20 -18.47
CA TYR A 507 -20.77 2.86 -18.20
C TYR A 507 -21.58 3.06 -19.49
N TYR A 508 -20.96 3.61 -20.55
CA TYR A 508 -21.64 3.91 -21.81
C TYR A 508 -22.28 2.68 -22.45
N LEU A 509 -21.53 1.59 -22.65
CA LEU A 509 -22.05 0.35 -23.24
C LEU A 509 -23.10 -0.32 -22.34
N SER A 510 -22.97 -0.18 -21.01
CA SER A 510 -23.99 -0.67 -20.07
C SER A 510 -25.31 0.09 -20.21
N GLN A 511 -25.30 1.37 -20.57
CA GLN A 511 -26.55 2.12 -20.84
C GLN A 511 -27.28 1.59 -22.07
N ILE A 512 -26.57 1.04 -23.05
CA ILE A 512 -27.19 0.39 -24.23
C ILE A 512 -27.89 -0.90 -23.79
N ILE A 513 -27.23 -1.74 -22.98
CA ILE A 513 -27.80 -2.98 -22.44
C ILE A 513 -29.04 -2.69 -21.58
N MET A 514 -29.01 -1.61 -20.81
CA MET A 514 -30.11 -1.21 -19.91
C MET A 514 -31.42 -0.82 -20.64
N GLN A 515 -31.37 -0.60 -21.96
CA GLN A 515 -32.57 -0.32 -22.78
C GLN A 515 -33.42 -1.57 -23.02
N ASP A 516 -32.84 -2.76 -22.88
CA ASP A 516 -33.53 -4.03 -23.08
C ASP A 516 -34.01 -4.62 -21.75
N ASP A 517 -35.09 -5.41 -21.81
CA ASP A 517 -35.64 -6.14 -20.66
C ASP A 517 -34.75 -7.34 -20.28
N ASP A 518 -34.26 -8.10 -21.27
CA ASP A 518 -33.24 -9.13 -21.10
C ASP A 518 -31.86 -8.49 -21.15
N ARG A 519 -31.20 -8.43 -19.98
CA ARG A 519 -29.87 -7.82 -19.79
C ARG A 519 -28.79 -8.85 -19.55
N SER A 520 -29.06 -10.12 -19.88
CA SER A 520 -28.10 -11.20 -19.70
C SER A 520 -26.84 -10.91 -20.51
N LEU A 521 -25.69 -10.89 -19.85
CA LEU A 521 -24.40 -10.54 -20.44
C LEU A 521 -23.28 -11.44 -19.97
N ILE A 522 -22.22 -11.53 -20.79
CA ILE A 522 -20.95 -12.13 -20.43
C ILE A 522 -19.78 -11.24 -20.86
N CYS A 523 -18.84 -11.01 -19.94
CA CYS A 523 -17.53 -10.44 -20.24
C CYS A 523 -16.59 -11.57 -20.71
N TYR A 524 -16.39 -11.67 -22.02
CA TYR A 524 -15.68 -12.81 -22.62
C TYR A 524 -14.17 -12.57 -22.71
N ALA A 525 -13.39 -13.47 -22.11
CA ALA A 525 -11.93 -13.49 -22.14
C ALA A 525 -11.22 -12.30 -21.45
N PHE A 526 -11.90 -11.56 -20.57
CA PHE A 526 -11.26 -10.51 -19.77
C PHE A 526 -11.83 -10.38 -18.35
N LEU A 527 -11.22 -9.50 -17.56
CA LEU A 527 -11.62 -9.18 -16.18
C LEU A 527 -12.82 -8.22 -16.19
N ASP A 528 -13.77 -8.36 -15.26
CA ASP A 528 -14.89 -7.40 -15.17
C ASP A 528 -14.40 -5.95 -15.02
N ARG A 529 -14.87 -5.07 -15.90
CA ARG A 529 -14.57 -3.63 -15.97
C ARG A 529 -15.74 -2.76 -15.47
N GLY A 530 -16.68 -3.37 -14.75
CA GLY A 530 -17.87 -2.74 -14.20
C GLY A 530 -19.13 -2.96 -15.01
N PHE A 531 -19.10 -3.84 -16.01
CA PHE A 531 -20.27 -4.12 -16.83
C PHE A 531 -21.40 -4.76 -16.03
N TYR A 532 -21.09 -5.73 -15.16
CA TYR A 532 -22.07 -6.27 -14.23
C TYR A 532 -22.60 -5.17 -13.29
N THR A 533 -21.73 -4.25 -12.86
CA THR A 533 -22.12 -3.13 -11.98
C THR A 533 -23.09 -2.17 -12.62
N TYR A 534 -22.80 -1.68 -13.81
CA TYR A 534 -23.58 -0.62 -14.43
C TYR A 534 -24.80 -1.13 -15.22
N THR A 535 -24.92 -2.45 -15.42
CA THR A 535 -26.14 -3.11 -15.93
C THR A 535 -27.05 -3.66 -14.82
N HIS A 536 -26.64 -3.49 -13.57
CA HIS A 536 -27.32 -4.02 -12.38
C HIS A 536 -27.52 -5.54 -12.42
N GLN A 537 -26.54 -6.26 -12.96
CA GLN A 537 -26.53 -7.72 -13.03
C GLN A 537 -25.50 -8.30 -12.07
N ASP A 538 -25.73 -9.54 -11.63
CA ASP A 538 -24.67 -10.36 -11.06
C ASP A 538 -24.39 -11.52 -11.99
N PRO A 539 -23.13 -11.98 -12.06
CA PRO A 539 -22.82 -13.17 -12.83
C PRO A 539 -23.59 -14.38 -12.31
N ASP A 540 -24.20 -15.13 -13.23
CA ASP A 540 -24.95 -16.34 -12.94
C ASP A 540 -24.13 -17.62 -13.15
N MET A 541 -22.83 -17.48 -13.39
CA MET A 541 -21.94 -18.55 -13.78
C MET A 541 -20.61 -18.50 -13.00
N ARG A 542 -20.06 -19.68 -12.71
CA ARG A 542 -18.86 -19.82 -11.86
C ARG A 542 -17.63 -19.11 -12.41
N TYR A 543 -17.22 -19.44 -13.63
CA TYR A 543 -16.09 -18.87 -14.38
C TYR A 543 -16.39 -17.52 -15.10
N PHE A 544 -17.03 -16.58 -14.41
CA PHE A 544 -17.52 -15.33 -15.01
C PHE A 544 -16.45 -14.32 -15.44
N THR A 545 -15.23 -14.47 -14.91
CA THR A 545 -14.10 -13.55 -15.12
C THR A 545 -12.90 -14.34 -15.59
N TYR A 546 -12.10 -13.73 -16.48
CA TYR A 546 -10.82 -14.30 -16.87
C TYR A 546 -9.86 -14.37 -15.67
N MET A 547 -9.02 -15.41 -15.61
CA MET A 547 -7.91 -15.49 -14.67
C MET A 547 -6.68 -16.03 -15.41
N ASN A 548 -5.49 -15.55 -15.04
CA ASN A 548 -4.24 -16.05 -15.63
C ASN A 548 -4.03 -17.54 -15.35
N ALA A 549 -4.50 -18.03 -14.21
CA ALA A 549 -4.46 -19.44 -13.88
C ALA A 549 -5.73 -20.11 -14.39
N ASP A 550 -5.58 -21.27 -15.05
CA ASP A 550 -6.68 -22.05 -15.63
C ASP A 550 -7.43 -21.34 -16.79
N SER A 551 -6.73 -20.43 -17.48
CA SER A 551 -7.32 -19.60 -18.54
C SER A 551 -7.99 -20.41 -19.65
N GLU A 552 -7.38 -21.51 -20.10
CA GLU A 552 -7.95 -22.34 -21.18
C GLU A 552 -9.29 -22.97 -20.77
N HIS A 553 -9.38 -23.52 -19.56
CA HIS A 553 -10.63 -24.10 -19.08
C HIS A 553 -11.71 -23.03 -18.91
N ILE A 554 -11.35 -21.85 -18.37
CA ILE A 554 -12.27 -20.70 -18.28
C ILE A 554 -12.79 -20.34 -19.67
N LEU A 555 -11.90 -20.19 -20.64
CA LEU A 555 -12.27 -19.81 -22.00
C LEU A 555 -13.11 -20.88 -22.70
N GLU A 556 -12.84 -22.16 -22.46
CA GLU A 556 -13.65 -23.27 -22.96
C GLU A 556 -15.09 -23.17 -22.45
N VAL A 557 -15.28 -23.04 -21.14
CA VAL A 557 -16.61 -22.88 -20.53
C VAL A 557 -17.33 -21.64 -21.09
N GLN A 558 -16.63 -20.50 -21.19
CA GLN A 558 -17.23 -19.28 -21.73
C GLN A 558 -17.61 -19.43 -23.21
N ARG A 559 -16.77 -20.07 -24.03
CA ARG A 559 -17.07 -20.35 -25.45
C ARG A 559 -18.31 -21.22 -25.60
N ASP A 560 -18.47 -22.23 -24.76
CA ASP A 560 -19.65 -23.11 -24.83
C ASP A 560 -20.94 -22.37 -24.46
N LEU A 561 -20.89 -21.46 -23.48
CA LEU A 561 -22.03 -20.60 -23.15
C LEU A 561 -22.38 -19.65 -24.29
N ILE A 562 -21.38 -19.09 -24.97
CA ILE A 562 -21.56 -18.23 -26.16
C ILE A 562 -22.17 -19.04 -27.31
N ARG A 563 -21.64 -20.24 -27.60
CA ARG A 563 -22.17 -21.15 -28.64
C ARG A 563 -23.61 -21.57 -28.37
N SER A 564 -23.95 -21.82 -27.11
CA SER A 564 -25.32 -22.13 -26.69
C SER A 564 -26.27 -20.92 -26.73
N ARG A 565 -25.74 -19.73 -27.07
CA ARG A 565 -26.45 -18.45 -27.14
C ARG A 565 -27.19 -18.09 -25.84
N LYS A 566 -26.63 -18.49 -24.69
CA LYS A 566 -27.26 -18.30 -23.37
C LYS A 566 -27.46 -16.82 -23.03
N TYR A 567 -26.47 -15.97 -23.32
CA TYR A 567 -26.48 -14.54 -22.99
C TYR A 567 -26.91 -13.71 -24.19
N LYS A 568 -27.74 -12.69 -23.96
CA LYS A 568 -28.13 -11.76 -25.02
C LYS A 568 -26.98 -10.87 -25.47
N TYR A 569 -26.10 -10.48 -24.54
CA TYR A 569 -24.97 -9.61 -24.83
C TYR A 569 -23.62 -10.30 -24.57
N ILE A 570 -22.68 -10.04 -25.45
CA ILE A 570 -21.26 -10.40 -25.27
C ILE A 570 -20.47 -9.12 -25.31
N ILE A 571 -19.48 -9.01 -24.42
CA ILE A 571 -18.53 -7.92 -24.42
C ILE A 571 -17.13 -8.50 -24.60
N THR A 572 -16.30 -7.85 -25.41
CA THR A 572 -14.87 -8.16 -25.55
C THR A 572 -14.01 -6.90 -25.46
N GLU A 573 -12.72 -7.08 -25.19
CA GLU A 573 -11.70 -6.02 -25.24
C GLU A 573 -10.60 -6.31 -26.28
N TYR A 574 -9.82 -5.29 -26.63
CA TYR A 574 -8.70 -5.27 -27.59
C TYR A 574 -9.07 -5.45 -29.06
N ASN A 575 -9.79 -6.51 -29.42
CA ASN A 575 -10.09 -6.82 -30.81
C ASN A 575 -11.54 -7.28 -30.98
N PRO A 576 -12.16 -6.97 -32.13
CA PRO A 576 -13.44 -7.55 -32.46
C PRO A 576 -13.29 -9.06 -32.74
N ILE A 577 -14.37 -9.80 -32.50
CA ILE A 577 -14.44 -11.24 -32.75
C ILE A 577 -15.64 -11.56 -33.64
N GLU A 578 -15.51 -12.58 -34.48
CA GLU A 578 -16.63 -13.15 -35.22
C GLU A 578 -17.27 -14.24 -34.37
N VAL A 579 -18.56 -14.08 -34.06
CA VAL A 579 -19.34 -15.03 -33.27
C VAL A 579 -20.65 -15.30 -33.99
N GLU A 580 -20.90 -16.57 -34.30
CA GLU A 580 -22.10 -16.99 -35.00
C GLU A 580 -23.37 -16.66 -34.19
N GLY A 581 -24.33 -15.97 -34.82
CA GLY A 581 -25.59 -15.56 -34.21
C GLY A 581 -25.48 -14.34 -33.29
N TYR A 582 -24.41 -13.56 -33.40
CA TYR A 582 -24.24 -12.28 -32.72
C TYR A 582 -23.77 -11.19 -33.69
N SER A 583 -24.38 -10.00 -33.58
CA SER A 583 -24.01 -8.81 -34.33
C SER A 583 -23.32 -7.79 -33.44
N LEU A 584 -22.21 -7.20 -33.91
CA LEU A 584 -21.56 -6.05 -33.25
C LEU A 584 -22.47 -4.82 -33.36
N ILE A 585 -22.88 -4.25 -32.22
CA ILE A 585 -23.83 -3.12 -32.18
C ILE A 585 -23.24 -1.81 -31.67
N ALA A 586 -22.14 -1.87 -30.91
CA ALA A 586 -21.48 -0.68 -30.39
C ALA A 586 -20.01 -0.95 -30.07
N THR A 587 -19.20 0.11 -30.13
CA THR A 587 -17.79 0.11 -29.76
C THR A 587 -17.46 1.37 -28.99
N ASP A 588 -16.52 1.28 -28.07
CA ASP A 588 -16.02 2.45 -27.34
C ASP A 588 -14.58 2.25 -26.88
N LYS A 589 -13.84 3.34 -26.63
CA LYS A 589 -12.42 3.31 -26.27
C LYS A 589 -12.20 3.84 -24.86
N SER A 590 -11.34 3.19 -24.08
CA SER A 590 -10.99 3.68 -22.74
C SER A 590 -10.32 5.07 -22.81
N PRO A 591 -10.71 6.02 -21.95
CA PRO A 591 -10.10 7.35 -21.93
C PRO A 591 -8.71 7.35 -21.28
N THR A 592 -8.36 6.31 -20.54
CA THR A 592 -7.11 6.22 -19.76
C THR A 592 -6.21 5.06 -20.15
N GLU A 593 -6.72 4.10 -20.92
CA GLU A 593 -5.99 2.92 -21.37
C GLU A 593 -6.10 2.78 -22.88
N ASP A 594 -5.08 2.22 -23.53
CA ASP A 594 -5.14 1.91 -24.96
C ASP A 594 -5.87 0.59 -25.20
N ILE A 595 -7.18 0.59 -24.89
CA ILE A 595 -8.07 -0.56 -24.97
C ILE A 595 -9.38 -0.15 -25.62
N ASP A 596 -9.77 -0.88 -26.65
CA ASP A 596 -11.07 -0.79 -27.30
C ASP A 596 -12.02 -1.88 -26.78
N TYR A 597 -13.29 -1.55 -26.63
CA TYR A 597 -14.37 -2.42 -26.18
C TYR A 597 -15.41 -2.60 -27.26
N TYR A 598 -15.94 -3.82 -27.37
CA TYR A 598 -16.89 -4.22 -28.39
C TYR A 598 -18.10 -4.87 -27.74
N LEU A 599 -19.30 -4.37 -28.04
CA LEU A 599 -20.58 -4.88 -27.55
C LEU A 599 -21.33 -5.59 -28.68
N TYR A 600 -21.59 -6.88 -28.49
CA TYR A 600 -22.35 -7.71 -29.41
C TYR A 600 -23.72 -8.02 -28.82
N ARG A 601 -24.73 -8.14 -29.69
CA ARG A 601 -26.09 -8.56 -29.35
C ARG A 601 -26.45 -9.81 -30.13
N ARG A 602 -27.09 -10.77 -29.47
CA ARG A 602 -27.62 -11.99 -30.07
C ARG A 602 -28.64 -11.64 -31.16
N ASP A 603 -28.56 -12.33 -32.28
CA ASP A 603 -29.54 -12.23 -33.35
C ASP A 603 -30.75 -13.10 -32.98
N ASP A 604 -31.85 -12.49 -32.54
CA ASP A 604 -33.06 -13.22 -32.12
C ASP A 604 -33.82 -13.88 -33.29
N ASN A 605 -33.31 -13.77 -34.53
CA ASN A 605 -33.91 -14.27 -35.77
C ASN A 605 -33.08 -15.37 -36.49
N ALA A 606 -32.12 -16.01 -35.82
CA ALA A 606 -31.23 -17.02 -36.43
C ALA A 606 -31.51 -18.45 -35.94
#